data_AF-A0A951Q4M8-F1
#
_entry.id   AF-A0A951Q4M8-F1
#
_cell.length_a   1.000
_cell.length_b   1.000
_cell.length_c   1.000
_cell.angle_alpha   90.00
_cell.angle_beta   90.00
_cell.angle_gamma   90.00
#
_symmetry.space_group_name_H-M   'P 1'
#
loop_
_entity.id
_entity.type
_entity.pdbx_description
1 polymer ?
#
loop_
_entity_poly.entity_id
_entity_poly.type
_entity_poly.pdbx_seq_one_letter_code
_entity_poly.pdbx_strand_id
1 'polypeptide(L)'
;MSVKLLPDLGDLVEGLGVTGIVGIILLPVFLPVIGGVGRPIAKAVVKSGIAFYEKNKTSLAQLSETWDDIIAEAKAEVGEERMKSAKPIDT
;
A
#
# COMPACT_ATOMS: atom_id res chain seq x y z
N MET A 1 24.31 30.05 5.68
CA MET A 1 23.40 29.42 4.70
C MET A 1 22.81 28.20 5.37
N SER A 2 21.56 28.29 5.84
CA SER A 2 20.91 27.19 6.56
C SER A 2 20.50 26.13 5.55
N VAL A 3 21.30 25.09 5.42
CA VAL A 3 20.92 23.87 4.67
C VAL A 3 19.75 23.25 5.43
N LYS A 4 18.53 23.43 4.89
CA LYS A 4 17.35 22.68 5.33
C LYS A 4 17.61 21.21 5.03
N LEU A 5 18.00 20.47 6.07
CA LEU A 5 18.38 19.07 5.98
C LEU A 5 17.15 18.14 5.88
N LEU A 6 15.95 18.68 6.13
CA LEU A 6 14.69 17.94 6.13
C LEU A 6 13.68 18.64 5.20
N PRO A 7 13.02 17.90 4.29
CA PRO A 7 11.85 18.41 3.59
C PRO A 7 10.74 18.71 4.60
N ASP A 8 9.90 19.71 4.29
CA ASP A 8 8.78 20.06 5.15
C ASP A 8 7.78 18.90 5.18
N LEU A 9 7.18 18.62 6.34
CA LEU A 9 6.22 17.50 6.44
C LEU A 9 5.02 17.73 5.50
N GLY A 10 4.67 18.99 5.23
CA GLY A 10 3.68 19.36 4.22
C GLY A 10 4.07 18.89 2.81
N ASP A 11 5.31 19.14 2.39
CA ASP A 11 5.80 18.75 1.06
C ASP A 11 5.84 17.22 0.86
N LEU A 12 6.16 16.48 1.93
CA LEU A 12 6.12 15.01 1.91
C LEU A 12 4.70 14.48 1.83
N VAL A 13 3.76 15.06 2.59
CA VAL A 13 2.35 14.64 2.56
C VAL A 13 1.70 14.97 1.21
N GLU A 14 2.05 16.12 0.64
CA GLU A 14 1.54 16.56 -0.67
C GLU A 14 2.16 15.74 -1.82
N GLY A 15 3.45 15.40 -1.75
CA GLY A 15 4.12 14.54 -2.73
C GLY A 15 3.74 13.05 -2.67
N LEU A 16 3.27 12.55 -1.53
CA LEU A 16 2.82 11.16 -1.36
C LEU A 16 1.32 10.97 -1.73
N GLY A 17 0.56 12.06 -1.87
CA GLY A 17 -0.88 12.02 -2.14
C GLY A 17 -1.67 11.25 -1.06
N VAL A 18 -2.94 10.93 -1.34
CA VAL A 18 -3.92 10.27 -0.42
C VAL A 18 -3.49 8.85 0.05
N THR A 19 -2.25 8.42 -0.18
CA THR A 19 -1.64 7.23 0.45
C THR A 19 -1.20 7.49 1.90
N GLY A 20 -1.82 8.46 2.58
CA GLY A 20 -1.36 9.06 3.84
C GLY A 20 -1.03 8.06 4.96
N ILE A 21 -1.68 6.91 5.03
CA ILE A 21 -1.36 5.89 6.04
C ILE A 21 0.03 5.28 5.78
N VAL A 22 0.30 4.90 4.53
CA VAL A 22 1.59 4.33 4.13
C VAL A 22 2.70 5.38 4.25
N GLY A 23 2.42 6.61 3.84
CA GLY A 23 3.35 7.73 3.96
C GLY A 23 3.73 8.06 5.41
N ILE A 24 2.75 8.12 6.32
CA ILE A 24 2.97 8.39 7.76
C ILE A 24 3.75 7.26 8.43
N ILE A 25 3.48 6.01 8.08
CA ILE A 25 4.22 4.85 8.61
C ILE A 25 5.68 4.85 8.14
N LEU A 26 5.94 5.29 6.91
CA LEU A 26 7.28 5.27 6.32
C LEU A 26 8.12 6.52 6.62
N LEU A 27 7.51 7.64 7.01
CA LEU A 27 8.15 8.88 7.43
C LEU A 27 9.34 8.69 8.41
N PRO A 28 9.22 7.94 9.53
CA PRO A 28 10.32 7.73 10.48
C PRO A 28 11.47 6.88 9.91
N VAL A 29 11.26 6.14 8.82
CA VAL A 29 12.30 5.35 8.15
C VAL A 29 13.09 6.22 7.17
N PHE A 30 12.44 7.13 6.45
CA PHE A 30 13.09 7.98 5.45
C PHE A 30 13.85 9.18 6.06
N LEU A 31 13.34 9.78 7.14
CA LEU A 31 13.99 10.90 7.85
C LEU A 31 15.46 10.64 8.25
N PRO A 32 15.83 9.50 8.87
CA PRO A 32 17.21 9.26 9.29
C PRO A 32 18.18 8.89 8.14
N VAL A 33 17.66 8.49 6.96
CA VAL A 33 18.50 8.07 5.82
C VAL A 33 19.22 9.26 5.18
N ILE A 34 18.64 10.47 5.23
CA ILE A 34 19.19 11.68 4.62
C ILE A 34 20.47 12.18 5.36
N GLY A 35 20.64 11.84 6.64
CA GLY A 35 21.75 12.30 7.49
C GLY A 35 22.96 11.36 7.62
N GLY A 36 23.04 10.25 6.87
CA GLY A 36 24.17 9.31 6.91
C GLY A 36 24.20 8.32 8.08
N VAL A 37 23.43 8.55 9.14
CA VAL A 37 23.26 7.63 10.30
C VAL A 37 22.14 6.61 10.13
N GLY A 38 21.34 6.71 9.05
CA GLY A 38 20.17 5.86 8.84
C GLY A 38 20.45 4.46 8.29
N ARG A 39 21.66 4.17 7.82
CA ARG A 39 22.02 2.85 7.25
C ARG A 39 21.73 1.65 8.17
N PRO A 40 22.09 1.65 9.48
CA PRO A 40 21.73 0.55 10.38
C PRO A 40 20.22 0.40 10.59
N ILE A 41 19.48 1.52 10.66
CA ILE A 41 18.02 1.52 10.82
C ILE A 41 17.36 0.94 9.55
N ALA A 42 17.74 1.43 8.37
CA ALA A 42 17.26 0.92 7.10
C ALA A 42 17.54 -0.58 6.95
N LYS A 43 18.74 -1.04 7.34
CA LYS A 43 19.09 -2.46 7.33
C LYS A 43 18.24 -3.28 8.29
N ALA A 44 17.92 -2.74 9.47
CA ALA A 44 17.04 -3.40 10.43
C ALA A 44 15.61 -3.53 9.88
N VAL A 45 15.06 -2.45 9.30
CA VAL A 45 13.73 -2.44 8.66
C VAL A 45 13.65 -3.45 7.52
N VAL A 46 14.66 -3.49 6.65
CA VAL A 46 14.72 -4.46 5.54
C VAL A 46 14.74 -5.88 6.09
N LYS A 47 15.58 -6.18 7.10
CA LYS A 47 15.63 -7.50 7.72
C LYS A 47 14.31 -7.91 8.37
N SER A 48 13.68 -7.00 9.11
CA SER A 48 12.37 -7.28 9.72
C SER A 48 11.30 -7.49 8.67
N GLY A 49 11.33 -6.73 7.57
CA GLY A 49 10.42 -6.90 6.44
C GLY A 49 10.57 -8.26 5.78
N ILE A 50 11.80 -8.68 5.50
CA ILE A 50 12.10 -10.02 4.96
C ILE A 50 11.59 -11.10 5.91
N ALA A 51 11.96 -11.03 7.19
CA ALA A 51 11.54 -12.04 8.17
C ALA A 51 10.02 -12.10 8.35
N PHE A 52 9.34 -10.96 8.32
CA PHE A 52 7.89 -10.89 8.36
C PHE A 52 7.27 -11.52 7.11
N TYR A 53 7.76 -11.18 5.92
CA TYR A 53 7.26 -11.74 4.66
C TYR A 53 7.44 -13.26 4.63
N GLU A 54 8.63 -13.76 4.97
CA GLU A 54 8.91 -15.20 4.98
C GLU A 54 8.02 -15.96 5.97
N LYS A 55 7.84 -15.42 7.19
CA LYS A 55 6.99 -16.03 8.23
C LYS A 55 5.52 -16.07 7.83
N ASN A 56 5.05 -15.08 7.08
CA ASN A 56 3.64 -14.95 6.71
C ASN A 56 3.36 -15.37 5.26
N LYS A 57 4.35 -15.83 4.50
CA LYS A 57 4.22 -16.14 3.07
C LYS A 57 3.07 -17.11 2.79
N THR A 58 2.95 -18.17 3.59
CA THR A 58 1.88 -19.16 3.45
C THR A 58 0.52 -18.57 3.78
N SER A 59 0.42 -17.77 4.84
CA SER A 59 -0.83 -17.08 5.21
C SER A 59 -1.25 -16.05 4.17
N LEU A 60 -0.30 -15.35 3.55
CA LEU A 60 -0.55 -14.45 2.42
C LEU A 60 -1.04 -15.19 1.19
N ALA A 61 -0.54 -16.41 0.93
CA ALA A 61 -1.02 -17.24 -0.18
C ALA A 61 -2.46 -17.72 0.03
N GLN A 62 -2.83 -18.08 1.27
CA GLN A 62 -4.22 -18.39 1.60
C GLN A 62 -5.12 -17.15 1.49
N LEU A 63 -4.64 -16.01 1.96
CA LEU A 63 -5.37 -14.74 1.85
C LEU A 63 -5.59 -14.35 0.38
N SER A 64 -4.62 -14.59 -0.51
CA SER A 64 -4.78 -14.26 -1.94
C SER A 64 -5.88 -15.10 -2.61
N GLU A 65 -6.05 -16.36 -2.21
CA GLU A 65 -7.14 -17.20 -2.73
C GLU A 65 -8.50 -16.62 -2.31
N THR A 66 -8.69 -16.37 -1.01
CA THR A 66 -9.94 -15.75 -0.52
C THR A 66 -10.16 -14.36 -1.13
N TRP A 67 -9.10 -13.61 -1.40
CA TRP A 67 -9.16 -12.31 -2.05
C TRP A 67 -9.59 -12.41 -3.52
N ASP A 68 -9.05 -13.39 -4.25
CA ASP A 68 -9.43 -13.67 -5.64
C ASP A 68 -10.90 -14.10 -5.72
N ASP A 69 -11.40 -14.87 -4.75
CA ASP A 69 -12.82 -15.24 -4.65
C ASP A 69 -13.71 -14.00 -4.47
N ILE A 70 -13.36 -13.10 -3.55
CA ILE A 70 -14.10 -11.84 -3.31
C ILE A 70 -14.09 -10.96 -4.57
N ILE A 71 -12.94 -10.87 -5.26
CA ILE A 71 -12.84 -10.11 -6.52
C ILE A 71 -13.74 -10.75 -7.59
N ALA A 72 -13.76 -12.08 -7.69
CA ALA A 72 -14.59 -12.79 -8.65
C ALA A 72 -16.08 -12.56 -8.38
N GLU A 73 -16.52 -12.65 -7.13
CA GLU A 73 -17.89 -12.31 -6.71
C GLU A 73 -18.24 -10.86 -7.08
N ALA A 74 -17.41 -9.89 -6.68
CA ALA A 74 -17.68 -8.47 -6.98
C ALA A 74 -17.75 -8.19 -8.49
N LYS A 75 -16.91 -8.86 -9.30
CA LYS A 75 -16.97 -8.75 -10.77
C LYS A 75 -18.24 -9.35 -11.34
N ALA A 76 -18.68 -10.48 -10.80
CA ALA A 76 -19.94 -11.11 -11.20
C ALA A 76 -21.12 -10.19 -10.89
N GLU A 77 -21.17 -9.61 -9.68
CA GLU A 77 -22.22 -8.66 -9.29
C GLU A 77 -22.27 -7.43 -10.22
N VAL A 78 -21.14 -6.78 -10.48
CA VAL A 78 -21.07 -5.64 -11.41
C VAL A 78 -21.44 -6.03 -12.85
N GLY A 79 -21.09 -7.25 -13.27
CA GLY A 79 -21.45 -7.79 -14.59
C GLY A 79 -22.95 -8.08 -14.72
N GLU A 80 -23.56 -8.67 -13.70
CA GLU A 80 -24.99 -8.96 -13.62
C GLU A 80 -25.82 -7.67 -13.58
N GLU A 81 -25.38 -6.64 -12.84
CA GLU A 81 -26.02 -5.32 -12.84
C GLU A 81 -26.09 -4.71 -14.25
N ARG A 82 -25.05 -4.90 -15.07
CA ARG A 82 -25.02 -4.45 -16.47
C ARG A 82 -26.00 -5.24 -17.36
N MET A 83 -26.07 -6.55 -17.19
CA MET A 83 -27.00 -7.40 -17.97
C MET A 83 -28.46 -7.14 -17.59
N LYS A 84 -28.74 -6.88 -16.31
CA LYS A 84 -30.09 -6.55 -15.80
C LYS A 84 -30.58 -5.19 -16.31
N SER A 85 -29.68 -4.23 -16.49
CA SER A 85 -29.99 -2.93 -17.11
C SER A 85 -30.17 -2.98 -18.63
N ALA A 86 -29.69 -4.04 -19.30
CA ALA A 86 -29.79 -4.22 -20.75
C ALA A 86 -31.03 -5.04 -21.18
N LYS A 87 -31.97 -5.34 -20.26
CA LYS A 87 -33.18 -6.09 -20.60
C LYS A 87 -33.99 -5.28 -21.63
N PRO A 88 -34.33 -5.85 -22.81
CA PRO A 88 -35.17 -5.15 -23.78
C PRO A 88 -36.51 -4.84 -23.12
N ILE A 89 -36.98 -3.62 -23.32
CA ILE A 89 -38.33 -3.22 -22.97
C ILE A 89 -39.22 -3.99 -23.96
N ASP A 90 -39.86 -5.07 -23.52
CA ASP A 90 -40.88 -5.75 -24.33
C ASP A 90 -42.03 -4.76 -24.57
N THR A 91 -42.14 -4.29 -25.82
CA THR A 91 -43.31 -3.59 -26.39
C THR A 91 -44.26 -4.57 -27.04
#